data_AF-A0A1Y2CWQ9-F1
#
_entry.id   AF-A0A1Y2CWQ9-F1
#
_cell.length_a   1.000
_cell.length_b   1.000
_cell.length_c   1.000
_cell.angle_alpha   90.00
_cell.angle_beta   90.00
_cell.angle_gamma   90.00
#
_symmetry.space_group_name_H-M   'P 1'
#
loop_
_entity.id
_entity.type
_entity.pdbx_description
1 polymer ?
#
loop_
_entity_poly.entity_id
_entity_poly.type
_entity_poly.pdbx_seq_one_letter_code
_entity_poly.pdbx_strand_id
1 'polypeptide(L)'
;MDWEPVETYLKSGPCTLPTFYTPWNMTTELETWVGSNTDFGTLAAYGLPTTNGLIGGTAATPKQPPTYAFQMNGPGIAFVISTVCMSPKPIPYPNTTHTSSLIISDQFWGEMYSVGLQLRFPAGTHAWKQYSHQDITQTCQLDLVFGAADITFAYISDVWGSISPSGLKEIKINEDIVITPDNSVQFDFGTLHLAFGATEQLYQNLTASVREGIRILLNDSDMVSVVTRGDTASSLIWGLNEDGLYDPAKTWNALSGAVAVISHYVLDQNDNTESSVCEFRGLAGWGKIASPLWATWTVNSLVLVGFVMEIIVLASWLVVVGGGEHIDRCIAMIDKPLRTIYYMRESAGRLVTKIRGKDIGDISLHQHLEKVKVRFGEDKRTRGEEVGTLILAEPSRVVKASRHRKLV
;
A
#
# COMPACT_ATOMS: atom_id res chain seq x y z
N MET A 1 10.52 1.71 11.96
CA MET A 1 10.26 0.48 11.18
C MET A 1 8.78 0.51 11.05
N ASP A 2 8.33 0.88 9.87
CA ASP A 2 6.96 1.32 9.70
C ASP A 2 6.30 0.23 8.86
N TRP A 3 5.16 -0.24 9.34
CA TRP A 3 4.40 -1.26 8.64
C TRP A 3 3.66 -0.57 7.50
N GLU A 4 4.09 -0.83 6.27
CA GLU A 4 3.40 -0.35 5.09
C GLU A 4 2.53 -1.48 4.55
N PRO A 5 1.20 -1.29 4.46
CA PRO A 5 0.35 -2.26 3.78
C PRO A 5 0.78 -2.33 2.32
N VAL A 6 1.17 -3.52 1.86
CA VAL A 6 1.44 -3.77 0.45
C VAL A 6 0.23 -4.46 -0.13
N GLU A 7 -0.36 -3.86 -1.16
CA GLU A 7 -1.36 -4.54 -1.98
C GLU A 7 -0.66 -5.62 -2.80
N THR A 8 -0.90 -6.87 -2.43
CA THR A 8 -0.31 -8.01 -3.15
C THR A 8 -1.23 -8.40 -4.29
N TYR A 9 -0.77 -8.28 -5.54
CA TYR A 9 -1.49 -8.82 -6.69
C TYR A 9 -1.68 -10.33 -6.53
N LEU A 10 -2.93 -10.80 -6.61
CA LEU A 10 -3.27 -12.23 -6.50
C LEU A 10 -3.43 -12.83 -7.88
N LYS A 11 -4.37 -12.31 -8.66
CA LYS A 11 -4.72 -12.78 -10.01
C LYS A 11 -5.56 -11.73 -10.74
N SER A 12 -5.69 -11.90 -12.04
CA SER A 12 -6.73 -11.24 -12.85
C SER A 12 -7.77 -12.28 -13.22
N GLY A 13 -9.05 -11.92 -13.20
CA GLY A 13 -10.13 -12.87 -13.44
C GLY A 13 -11.41 -12.19 -13.92
N PRO A 14 -12.40 -12.99 -14.36
CA PRO A 14 -13.64 -12.45 -14.90
C PRO A 14 -14.47 -11.77 -13.79
N CYS A 15 -15.03 -10.62 -14.12
CA CYS A 15 -16.01 -9.87 -13.33
C CYS A 15 -17.20 -9.45 -14.21
N THR A 16 -18.40 -9.30 -13.64
CA THR A 16 -19.54 -8.66 -14.34
C THR A 16 -19.47 -7.16 -14.17
N LEU A 17 -19.75 -6.42 -15.24
CA LEU A 17 -19.86 -4.97 -15.18
C LEU A 17 -21.29 -4.55 -14.79
N PRO A 18 -21.45 -3.47 -14.01
CA PRO A 18 -22.76 -2.89 -13.75
C PRO A 18 -23.30 -2.27 -15.05
N THR A 19 -24.23 -2.98 -15.70
CA THR A 19 -24.83 -2.63 -16.98
C THR A 19 -26.33 -2.39 -16.84
N PHE A 20 -26.87 -1.42 -17.59
CA PHE A 20 -28.28 -1.06 -17.57
C PHE A 20 -28.77 -0.76 -18.99
N TYR A 21 -29.37 -1.75 -19.65
CA TYR A 21 -29.91 -1.58 -21.00
C TYR A 21 -31.36 -1.15 -21.00
N THR A 22 -32.11 -1.54 -19.98
CA THR A 22 -33.51 -1.19 -19.82
C THR A 22 -33.73 -0.38 -18.54
N PRO A 23 -34.60 0.63 -18.57
CA PRO A 23 -35.02 1.31 -17.35
C PRO A 23 -35.61 0.29 -16.38
N TRP A 24 -35.12 0.31 -15.15
CA TRP A 24 -35.63 -0.54 -14.10
C TRP A 24 -36.65 0.23 -13.26
N ASN A 25 -37.75 -0.45 -12.88
CA ASN A 25 -38.82 0.12 -12.07
C ASN A 25 -38.69 -0.31 -10.61
N MET A 26 -38.94 0.62 -9.68
CA MET A 26 -38.95 0.34 -8.25
C MET A 26 -39.92 -0.80 -7.88
N THR A 27 -39.42 -1.80 -7.14
CA THR A 27 -40.27 -2.87 -6.59
C THR A 27 -40.81 -2.47 -5.22
N THR A 28 -41.84 -3.20 -4.76
CA THR A 28 -42.41 -3.05 -3.42
C THR A 28 -41.46 -3.48 -2.30
N GLU A 29 -40.28 -4.02 -2.62
CA GLU A 29 -39.30 -4.50 -1.64
C GLU A 29 -38.30 -3.43 -1.19
N LEU A 30 -38.33 -2.25 -1.83
CA LEU A 30 -37.42 -1.14 -1.54
C LEU A 30 -37.37 -0.80 -0.03
N GLU A 31 -38.53 -0.67 0.61
CA GLU A 31 -38.64 -0.31 2.04
C GLU A 31 -37.95 -1.35 2.94
N THR A 32 -38.22 -2.62 2.70
CA THR A 32 -37.63 -3.74 3.45
C THR A 32 -36.12 -3.82 3.21
N TRP A 33 -35.69 -3.63 1.97
CA TRP A 33 -34.27 -3.69 1.60
C TRP A 33 -33.50 -2.53 2.23
N VAL A 34 -33.96 -1.28 2.04
CA VAL A 34 -33.29 -0.10 2.60
C VAL A 34 -33.24 -0.19 4.11
N GLY A 35 -34.36 -0.56 4.71
CA GLY A 35 -34.45 -0.75 6.15
C GLY A 35 -33.45 -1.76 6.70
N SER A 36 -33.39 -2.96 6.13
CA SER A 36 -32.44 -4.00 6.56
C SER A 36 -30.99 -3.52 6.40
N ASN A 37 -30.69 -2.78 5.34
CA ASN A 37 -29.35 -2.31 5.02
C ASN A 37 -28.91 -1.09 5.82
N THR A 38 -29.84 -0.24 6.28
CA THR A 38 -29.56 0.85 7.21
C THR A 38 -29.34 0.34 8.64
N ASP A 39 -30.13 -0.63 9.08
CA ASP A 39 -30.10 -1.12 10.47
C ASP A 39 -28.88 -2.02 10.76
N PHE A 40 -28.46 -2.83 9.79
CA PHE A 40 -27.33 -3.77 9.95
C PHE A 40 -26.06 -3.36 9.19
N GLY A 41 -26.14 -2.34 8.34
CA GLY A 41 -25.02 -1.87 7.53
C GLY A 41 -24.14 -0.85 8.25
N THR A 42 -22.91 -0.71 7.76
CA THR A 42 -22.04 0.42 8.11
C THR A 42 -22.11 1.45 7.00
N LEU A 43 -22.21 2.74 7.32
CA LEU A 43 -22.29 3.81 6.32
C LEU A 43 -21.12 3.75 5.31
N ALA A 44 -19.93 3.38 5.79
CA ALA A 44 -18.72 3.21 4.98
C ALA A 44 -18.82 2.08 3.92
N ALA A 45 -19.79 1.18 4.03
CA ALA A 45 -20.09 0.20 2.99
C ALA A 45 -20.81 0.86 1.80
N TYR A 46 -21.58 1.92 2.03
CA TYR A 46 -22.36 2.62 1.01
C TYR A 46 -21.65 3.85 0.44
N GLY A 47 -20.76 4.48 1.21
CA GLY A 47 -19.81 5.45 0.68
C GLY A 47 -18.94 6.14 1.72
N LEU A 48 -18.04 7.00 1.26
CA LEU A 48 -17.09 7.76 2.05
C LEU A 48 -17.62 9.18 2.29
N PRO A 49 -17.42 9.75 3.50
CA PRO A 49 -17.87 11.10 3.81
C PRO A 49 -17.11 12.13 2.98
N THR A 50 -17.83 13.10 2.42
CA THR A 50 -17.26 14.30 1.79
C THR A 50 -17.47 15.51 2.69
N THR A 51 -17.01 16.70 2.31
CA THR A 51 -17.17 17.91 3.14
C THR A 51 -18.62 18.17 3.54
N ASN A 52 -19.57 17.95 2.62
CA ASN A 52 -21.00 18.26 2.83
C ASN A 52 -21.93 17.09 2.45
N GLY A 53 -21.44 15.85 2.50
CA GLY A 53 -22.24 14.70 2.10
C GLY A 53 -21.45 13.40 2.01
N LEU A 54 -21.65 12.65 0.93
CA LEU A 54 -21.09 11.31 0.77
C LEU A 54 -20.83 11.00 -0.71
N ILE A 55 -19.75 10.28 -0.98
CA ILE A 55 -19.45 9.70 -2.29
C ILE A 55 -19.40 8.18 -2.19
N GLY A 56 -20.17 7.51 -3.03
CA GLY A 56 -20.29 6.06 -3.04
C GLY A 56 -20.33 5.53 -4.47
N GLY A 57 -20.63 4.25 -4.60
CA GLY A 57 -20.79 3.61 -5.90
C GLY A 57 -20.72 2.10 -5.81
N THR A 58 -20.90 1.46 -6.96
CA THR A 58 -20.83 0.00 -7.11
C THR A 58 -19.79 -0.33 -8.17
N ALA A 59 -18.83 -1.17 -7.82
CA ALA A 59 -17.86 -1.72 -8.77
C ALA A 59 -18.46 -2.88 -9.56
N ALA A 60 -17.71 -3.36 -10.54
CA ALA A 60 -17.90 -4.70 -11.09
C ALA A 60 -18.08 -5.76 -9.99
N THR A 61 -18.79 -6.86 -10.28
CA THR A 61 -18.95 -7.99 -9.34
C THR A 61 -18.03 -9.15 -9.71
N PRO A 62 -17.27 -9.71 -8.77
CA PRO A 62 -16.35 -10.82 -9.06
C PRO A 62 -17.07 -12.12 -9.40
N LYS A 63 -16.75 -12.77 -10.55
CA LYS A 63 -17.29 -14.11 -10.89
C LYS A 63 -16.49 -15.27 -10.31
N GLN A 64 -15.21 -15.03 -10.01
CA GLN A 64 -14.29 -16.05 -9.48
C GLN A 64 -13.43 -15.45 -8.37
N PRO A 65 -14.02 -15.17 -7.19
CA PRO A 65 -13.28 -14.59 -6.06
C PRO A 65 -12.07 -15.46 -5.70
N PRO A 66 -10.92 -14.87 -5.36
CA PRO A 66 -9.88 -15.57 -4.61
C PRO A 66 -10.36 -15.89 -3.18
N THR A 67 -9.64 -16.74 -2.45
CA THR A 67 -10.07 -17.22 -1.12
C THR A 67 -10.00 -16.15 -0.01
N TYR A 68 -10.91 -16.29 0.96
CA TYR A 68 -11.08 -15.54 2.23
C TYR A 68 -11.27 -14.02 2.15
N ALA A 69 -10.27 -13.26 1.69
CA ALA A 69 -10.26 -11.80 1.86
C ALA A 69 -9.46 -11.14 0.74
N PHE A 70 -10.11 -10.31 -0.07
CA PHE A 70 -9.49 -9.68 -1.23
C PHE A 70 -10.05 -8.29 -1.49
N GLN A 71 -9.35 -7.54 -2.32
CA GLN A 71 -9.82 -6.31 -2.93
C GLN A 71 -9.94 -6.53 -4.42
N MET A 72 -10.91 -5.87 -5.03
CA MET A 72 -11.05 -5.86 -6.48
C MET A 72 -11.10 -4.42 -6.94
N ASN A 73 -10.23 -4.11 -7.89
CA ASN A 73 -10.29 -2.87 -8.66
C ASN A 73 -10.96 -3.19 -9.99
N GLY A 74 -11.99 -2.42 -10.34
CA GLY A 74 -12.63 -2.51 -11.62
C GLY A 74 -13.47 -1.28 -11.95
N PRO A 75 -13.87 -1.15 -13.23
CA PRO A 75 -14.77 -0.09 -13.64
C PRO A 75 -16.13 -0.27 -12.96
N GLY A 76 -16.74 0.86 -12.61
CA GLY A 76 -17.99 0.92 -11.90
C GLY A 76 -18.73 2.23 -12.13
N ILE A 77 -19.76 2.43 -11.33
CA ILE A 77 -20.57 3.65 -11.33
C ILE A 77 -20.50 4.25 -9.95
N ALA A 78 -20.09 5.51 -9.86
CA ALA A 78 -20.10 6.29 -8.64
C ALA A 78 -21.29 7.24 -8.59
N PHE A 79 -21.68 7.61 -7.38
CA PHE A 79 -22.62 8.69 -7.10
C PHE A 79 -22.04 9.60 -6.03
N VAL A 80 -22.35 10.89 -6.12
CA VAL A 80 -22.02 11.87 -5.09
C VAL A 80 -23.30 12.54 -4.62
N ILE A 81 -23.44 12.63 -3.29
CA ILE A 81 -24.56 13.22 -2.59
C ILE A 81 -24.03 14.42 -1.80
N SER A 82 -24.70 15.55 -1.92
CA SER A 82 -24.54 16.70 -1.03
C SER A 82 -25.82 16.89 -0.25
N THR A 83 -25.72 17.05 1.07
CA THR A 83 -26.88 17.37 1.91
C THR A 83 -26.58 18.57 2.77
N VAL A 84 -27.35 19.64 2.59
CA VAL A 84 -27.23 20.87 3.36
C VAL A 84 -28.52 21.10 4.12
N CYS A 85 -28.45 21.07 5.46
CA CYS A 85 -29.59 21.29 6.33
C CYS A 85 -29.57 22.70 6.93
N MET A 86 -30.73 23.36 6.93
CA MET A 86 -30.94 24.59 7.68
C MET A 86 -30.98 24.31 9.19
N SER A 87 -30.85 25.37 10.00
CA SER A 87 -31.04 25.25 11.44
C SER A 87 -32.46 24.75 11.79
N PRO A 88 -32.61 23.85 12.77
CA PRO A 88 -33.91 23.35 13.18
C PRO A 88 -34.77 24.49 13.76
N LYS A 89 -36.07 24.40 13.55
CA LYS A 89 -37.07 25.36 14.05
C LYS A 89 -38.11 24.62 14.91
N PRO A 90 -38.39 25.08 16.13
CA PRO A 90 -39.47 24.51 16.93
C PRO A 90 -40.82 24.81 16.29
N ILE A 91 -41.72 23.83 16.33
CA ILE A 91 -43.12 23.99 15.93
C ILE A 91 -43.98 24.06 17.19
N PRO A 92 -44.76 25.16 17.38
CA PRO A 92 -45.75 25.18 18.43
C PRO A 92 -46.89 24.20 18.10
N TYR A 93 -47.43 23.54 19.13
CA TYR A 93 -48.50 22.53 19.12
C TYR A 93 -49.51 22.60 17.95
N PRO A 94 -50.08 21.45 17.49
CA PRO A 94 -49.99 20.12 18.11
C PRO A 94 -48.71 19.36 17.75
N ASN A 95 -48.17 18.64 18.73
CA ASN A 95 -47.03 17.74 18.52
C ASN A 95 -47.47 16.48 17.79
N THR A 96 -46.62 15.96 16.90
CA THR A 96 -46.79 14.66 16.27
C THR A 96 -46.26 13.55 17.16
N THR A 97 -46.67 12.32 16.88
CA THR A 97 -46.18 11.12 17.56
C THR A 97 -45.10 10.39 16.76
N HIS A 98 -44.99 10.71 15.47
CA HIS A 98 -44.05 10.10 14.54
C HIS A 98 -43.12 11.14 13.93
N THR A 99 -41.93 10.68 13.54
CA THR A 99 -41.02 11.45 12.70
C THR A 99 -41.54 11.34 11.28
N SER A 100 -41.69 12.46 10.58
CA SER A 100 -42.11 12.46 9.18
C SER A 100 -41.14 13.20 8.30
N SER A 101 -41.13 12.82 7.02
CA SER A 101 -40.43 13.53 5.96
C SER A 101 -41.41 13.97 4.90
N LEU A 102 -41.20 15.15 4.33
CA LEU A 102 -42.03 15.69 3.26
C LEU A 102 -41.14 16.30 2.18
N ILE A 103 -41.37 15.96 0.92
CA ILE A 103 -40.71 16.61 -0.21
C ILE A 103 -41.35 17.98 -0.43
N ILE A 104 -40.55 19.04 -0.30
CA ILE A 104 -40.97 20.44 -0.51
C ILE A 104 -40.54 21.00 -1.87
N SER A 105 -39.49 20.42 -2.48
CA SER A 105 -39.05 20.75 -3.84
C SER A 105 -38.43 19.51 -4.49
N ASP A 106 -38.59 19.38 -5.80
CA ASP A 106 -38.15 18.23 -6.59
C ASP A 106 -37.88 18.71 -8.02
N GLN A 107 -36.61 18.77 -8.40
CA GLN A 107 -36.19 19.40 -9.64
C GLN A 107 -34.89 18.79 -10.19
N PHE A 108 -34.76 18.80 -11.51
CA PHE A 108 -33.51 18.48 -12.21
C PHE A 108 -32.85 19.77 -12.70
N TRP A 109 -31.55 19.90 -12.46
CA TRP A 109 -30.69 20.96 -12.97
C TRP A 109 -29.70 20.36 -13.96
N GLY A 110 -30.17 20.11 -15.18
CA GLY A 110 -29.43 19.31 -16.13
C GLY A 110 -29.33 17.86 -15.65
N GLU A 111 -28.13 17.46 -15.25
CA GLU A 111 -27.76 16.09 -14.88
C GLU A 111 -27.84 15.85 -13.37
N MET A 112 -27.91 16.93 -12.60
CA MET A 112 -28.03 16.90 -11.15
C MET A 112 -29.50 16.86 -10.73
N TYR A 113 -29.84 15.92 -9.86
CA TYR A 113 -31.13 15.88 -9.17
C TYR A 113 -31.04 16.64 -7.85
N SER A 114 -31.95 17.58 -7.62
CA SER A 114 -32.00 18.41 -6.42
C SER A 114 -33.38 18.31 -5.77
N VAL A 115 -33.41 17.91 -4.50
CA VAL A 115 -34.63 17.70 -3.71
C VAL A 115 -34.56 18.44 -2.39
N GLY A 116 -35.62 19.19 -2.07
CA GLY A 116 -35.82 19.78 -0.75
C GLY A 116 -36.69 18.87 0.10
N LEU A 117 -36.20 18.52 1.28
CA LEU A 117 -36.90 17.69 2.26
C LEU A 117 -37.15 18.50 3.53
N GLN A 118 -38.37 18.41 4.07
CA GLN A 118 -38.70 18.89 5.40
C GLN A 118 -38.87 17.67 6.32
N LEU A 119 -38.01 17.58 7.32
CA LEU A 119 -38.08 16.58 8.37
C LEU A 119 -38.75 17.17 9.59
N ARG A 120 -39.66 16.43 10.20
CA ARG A 120 -40.30 16.77 11.47
C ARG A 120 -39.97 15.71 12.49
N PHE A 121 -39.29 16.10 13.57
CA PHE A 121 -38.99 15.22 14.69
C PHE A 121 -39.94 15.55 15.85
N PRO A 122 -40.67 14.56 16.39
CA PRO A 122 -41.62 14.79 17.46
C PRO A 122 -40.94 15.13 18.79
N ALA A 123 -41.66 15.81 19.67
CA ALA A 123 -41.20 16.10 21.02
C ALA A 123 -40.68 14.83 21.72
N GLY A 124 -39.49 14.93 22.34
CA GLY A 124 -38.86 13.84 23.08
C GLY A 124 -38.05 12.85 22.23
N THR A 125 -38.02 12.96 20.90
CA THR A 125 -37.18 12.09 20.04
C THR A 125 -35.92 12.77 19.53
N HIS A 126 -35.73 14.07 19.80
CA HIS A 126 -34.57 14.84 19.35
C HIS A 126 -33.70 15.35 20.52
N ALA A 127 -32.41 15.57 20.25
CA ALA A 127 -31.40 15.96 21.24
C ALA A 127 -31.49 17.43 21.71
N TRP A 128 -32.30 18.27 21.05
CA TRP A 128 -32.41 19.70 21.36
C TRP A 128 -33.16 19.99 22.69
N LYS A 129 -32.43 19.90 23.80
CA LYS A 129 -32.97 19.94 25.18
C LYS A 129 -33.88 21.13 25.51
N GLN A 130 -33.63 22.30 24.95
CA GLN A 130 -34.43 23.51 25.20
C GLN A 130 -35.87 23.38 24.69
N TYR A 131 -36.08 22.56 23.66
CA TYR A 131 -37.37 22.35 23.00
C TYR A 131 -37.85 20.91 23.13
N SER A 132 -37.43 20.18 24.16
CA SER A 132 -37.77 18.76 24.35
C SER A 132 -39.27 18.44 24.38
N HIS A 133 -40.11 19.45 24.67
CA HIS A 133 -41.57 19.33 24.72
C HIS A 133 -42.29 19.80 23.44
N GLN A 134 -41.54 20.21 22.42
CA GLN A 134 -42.07 20.70 21.15
C GLN A 134 -41.50 19.87 20.02
N ASP A 135 -42.24 19.76 18.93
CA ASP A 135 -41.67 19.21 17.71
C ASP A 135 -40.64 20.17 17.14
N ILE A 136 -39.69 19.63 16.41
CA ILE A 136 -38.74 20.43 15.64
C ILE A 136 -38.87 20.07 14.17
N THR A 137 -38.75 21.07 13.31
CA THR A 137 -38.61 20.85 11.87
C THR A 137 -37.27 21.30 11.38
N GLN A 138 -36.75 20.57 10.42
CA GLN A 138 -35.51 20.89 9.76
C GLN A 138 -35.69 20.69 8.26
N THR A 139 -35.33 21.70 7.49
CA THR A 139 -35.38 21.62 6.04
C THR A 139 -33.97 21.38 5.53
N CYS A 140 -33.82 20.40 4.65
CA CYS A 140 -32.56 20.04 4.02
C CYS A 140 -32.71 20.07 2.50
N GLN A 141 -31.68 20.54 1.82
CA GLN A 141 -31.51 20.41 0.38
C GLN A 141 -30.56 19.24 0.14
N LEU A 142 -30.93 18.33 -0.75
CA LEU A 142 -30.10 17.22 -1.18
C LEU A 142 -29.87 17.30 -2.68
N ASP A 143 -28.62 17.20 -3.09
CA ASP A 143 -28.19 17.15 -4.49
C ASP A 143 -27.50 15.81 -4.77
N LEU A 144 -27.81 15.20 -5.91
CA LEU A 144 -27.33 13.88 -6.32
C LEU A 144 -26.93 13.91 -7.80
N VAL A 145 -25.78 13.31 -8.10
CA VAL A 145 -25.32 13.06 -9.46
C VAL A 145 -24.54 11.74 -9.52
N PHE A 146 -24.69 11.03 -10.65
CA PHE A 146 -23.99 9.78 -10.96
C PHE A 146 -22.88 10.03 -11.98
N GLY A 147 -21.90 9.14 -12.06
CA GLY A 147 -20.87 9.20 -13.08
C GLY A 147 -20.02 7.94 -13.16
N ALA A 148 -19.20 7.85 -14.21
CA ALA A 148 -18.22 6.79 -14.37
C ALA A 148 -17.12 6.92 -13.30
N ALA A 149 -16.70 5.80 -12.72
CA ALA A 149 -15.54 5.75 -11.85
C ALA A 149 -14.91 4.35 -11.85
N ASP A 150 -13.61 4.27 -11.58
CA ASP A 150 -12.98 3.01 -11.18
C ASP A 150 -13.08 2.90 -9.67
N ILE A 151 -13.62 1.79 -9.18
CA ILE A 151 -13.92 1.61 -7.77
C ILE A 151 -13.18 0.39 -7.24
N THR A 152 -12.44 0.59 -6.15
CA THR A 152 -11.81 -0.49 -5.40
C THR A 152 -12.65 -0.83 -4.17
N PHE A 153 -13.25 -2.02 -4.18
CA PHE A 153 -13.98 -2.57 -3.04
C PHE A 153 -13.18 -3.69 -2.37
N ALA A 154 -13.22 -3.70 -1.03
CA ALA A 154 -12.81 -4.85 -0.25
C ALA A 154 -13.98 -5.85 -0.14
N TYR A 155 -13.67 -7.13 -0.27
CA TYR A 155 -14.61 -8.23 -0.17
C TYR A 155 -14.08 -9.29 0.80
N ILE A 156 -15.02 -9.93 1.50
CA ILE A 156 -14.78 -11.14 2.28
C ILE A 156 -15.57 -12.27 1.62
N SER A 157 -14.88 -13.36 1.30
CA SER A 157 -15.49 -14.59 0.80
C SER A 157 -15.60 -15.60 1.92
N ASP A 158 -16.77 -16.22 2.06
CA ASP A 158 -16.93 -17.35 2.96
C ASP A 158 -16.49 -18.67 2.30
N VAL A 159 -16.47 -19.75 3.09
CA VAL A 159 -16.14 -21.11 2.65
C VAL A 159 -17.18 -21.71 1.70
N TRP A 160 -18.38 -21.12 1.61
CA TRP A 160 -19.44 -21.51 0.68
C TRP A 160 -19.34 -20.79 -0.67
N GLY A 161 -18.38 -19.87 -0.81
CA GLY A 161 -18.17 -19.08 -2.03
C GLY A 161 -19.08 -17.85 -2.13
N SER A 162 -19.81 -17.52 -1.06
CA SER A 162 -20.53 -16.25 -0.95
C SER A 162 -19.53 -15.12 -0.75
N ILE A 163 -19.82 -13.98 -1.36
CA ILE A 163 -18.95 -12.80 -1.33
C ILE A 163 -19.76 -11.67 -0.72
N SER A 164 -19.23 -11.04 0.31
CA SER A 164 -19.84 -9.88 0.94
C SER A 164 -18.90 -8.67 0.81
N PRO A 165 -19.42 -7.51 0.38
CA PRO A 165 -18.63 -6.28 0.39
C PRO A 165 -18.30 -5.93 1.84
N SER A 166 -17.01 -5.72 2.12
CA SER A 166 -16.50 -5.33 3.43
C SER A 166 -16.36 -3.81 3.57
N GLY A 167 -16.19 -3.09 2.48
CA GLY A 167 -16.12 -1.62 2.49
C GLY A 167 -15.40 -1.03 1.28
N LEU A 168 -15.71 0.23 1.01
CA LEU A 168 -15.10 1.01 -0.06
C LEU A 168 -13.65 1.38 0.32
N LYS A 169 -12.69 1.16 -0.59
CA LYS A 169 -11.26 1.46 -0.37
C LYS A 169 -10.78 2.64 -1.19
N GLU A 170 -11.22 2.71 -2.44
CA GLU A 170 -10.82 3.78 -3.34
C GLU A 170 -11.93 4.04 -4.36
N ILE A 171 -12.17 5.30 -4.67
CA ILE A 171 -12.92 5.73 -5.87
C ILE A 171 -11.99 6.61 -6.69
N LYS A 172 -11.78 6.25 -7.94
CA LYS A 172 -10.97 6.99 -8.90
C LYS A 172 -11.83 7.54 -10.02
N ILE A 173 -11.79 8.85 -10.24
CA ILE A 173 -12.57 9.56 -11.26
C ILE A 173 -11.59 10.19 -12.26
N ASN A 174 -11.77 9.87 -13.55
CA ASN A 174 -11.00 10.45 -14.67
C ASN A 174 -9.48 10.46 -14.48
N GLU A 175 -8.93 9.41 -13.87
CA GLU A 175 -7.51 9.22 -13.52
C GLU A 175 -6.87 10.23 -12.55
N ASP A 176 -7.42 11.45 -12.43
CA ASP A 176 -6.87 12.57 -11.68
C ASP A 176 -7.30 12.62 -10.22
N ILE A 177 -8.54 12.20 -9.92
CA ILE A 177 -9.10 12.27 -8.56
C ILE A 177 -9.10 10.86 -7.97
N VAL A 178 -8.35 10.68 -6.89
CA VAL A 178 -8.29 9.44 -6.11
C VAL A 178 -8.79 9.71 -4.69
N ILE A 179 -9.90 9.08 -4.34
CA ILE A 179 -10.61 9.27 -3.08
C ILE A 179 -10.48 8.01 -2.26
N THR A 180 -9.89 8.14 -1.08
CA THR A 180 -9.71 7.07 -0.09
C THR A 180 -10.38 7.49 1.22
N PRO A 181 -10.61 6.56 2.17
CA PRO A 181 -11.16 6.91 3.48
C PRO A 181 -10.40 8.06 4.18
N ASP A 182 -9.08 8.14 4.00
CA ASP A 182 -8.21 9.08 4.70
C ASP A 182 -8.31 10.52 4.16
N ASN A 183 -8.63 10.70 2.87
CA ASN A 183 -8.70 12.02 2.23
C ASN A 183 -10.13 12.42 1.79
N SER A 184 -11.12 11.53 1.92
CA SER A 184 -12.50 11.72 1.46
C SER A 184 -13.16 13.05 1.85
N VAL A 185 -12.94 13.50 3.09
CA VAL A 185 -13.53 14.74 3.63
C VAL A 185 -12.98 16.02 2.96
N GLN A 186 -11.85 15.93 2.25
CA GLN A 186 -11.21 17.05 1.56
C GLN A 186 -11.89 17.41 0.23
N PHE A 187 -12.73 16.52 -0.31
CA PHE A 187 -13.43 16.73 -1.57
C PHE A 187 -14.82 17.31 -1.32
N ASP A 188 -15.18 18.33 -2.10
CA ASP A 188 -16.50 18.92 -2.11
C ASP A 188 -17.35 18.40 -3.28
N PHE A 189 -18.66 18.59 -3.20
CA PHE A 189 -19.60 18.14 -4.23
C PHE A 189 -19.32 18.80 -5.58
N GLY A 190 -18.97 20.08 -5.59
CA GLY A 190 -18.71 20.83 -6.83
C GLY A 190 -17.53 20.26 -7.62
N THR A 191 -16.42 19.96 -6.95
CA THR A 191 -15.24 19.35 -7.59
C THR A 191 -15.56 17.97 -8.14
N LEU A 192 -16.27 17.14 -7.38
CA LEU A 192 -16.64 15.77 -7.79
C LEU A 192 -17.64 15.76 -8.95
N HIS A 193 -18.65 16.62 -8.90
CA HIS A 193 -19.61 16.80 -9.99
C HIS A 193 -18.92 17.25 -11.28
N LEU A 194 -18.02 18.24 -11.21
CA LEU A 194 -17.24 18.68 -12.37
C LEU A 194 -16.32 17.58 -12.90
N ALA A 195 -15.76 16.77 -12.00
CA ALA A 195 -14.89 15.66 -12.36
C ALA A 195 -15.62 14.53 -13.07
N PHE A 196 -16.91 14.27 -12.78
CA PHE A 196 -17.71 13.34 -13.57
C PHE A 196 -17.92 13.82 -15.02
N GLY A 197 -17.81 15.12 -15.29
CA GLY A 197 -17.91 15.68 -16.63
C GLY A 197 -19.33 15.62 -17.20
N ALA A 198 -19.45 15.56 -18.53
CA ALA A 198 -20.73 15.44 -19.20
C ALA A 198 -21.29 14.03 -18.98
N THR A 199 -22.42 13.95 -18.29
CA THR A 199 -22.97 12.70 -17.81
C THR A 199 -23.79 12.03 -18.94
N GLU A 200 -23.44 10.80 -19.29
CA GLU A 200 -24.17 10.02 -20.29
C GLU A 200 -25.66 9.84 -19.91
N GLN A 201 -26.53 9.64 -20.91
CA GLN A 201 -27.96 9.36 -20.71
C GLN A 201 -28.21 8.21 -19.72
N LEU A 202 -27.29 7.24 -19.66
CA LEU A 202 -27.28 6.17 -18.67
C LEU A 202 -27.36 6.70 -17.24
N TYR A 203 -26.49 7.63 -16.86
CA TYR A 203 -26.39 8.17 -15.50
C TYR A 203 -27.57 9.08 -15.16
N GLN A 204 -28.11 9.79 -16.15
CA GLN A 204 -29.35 10.55 -15.99
C GLN A 204 -30.53 9.61 -15.68
N ASN A 205 -30.63 8.47 -16.35
CA ASN A 205 -31.66 7.47 -16.09
C ASN A 205 -31.51 6.86 -14.68
N LEU A 206 -30.28 6.53 -14.26
CA LEU A 206 -30.01 6.05 -12.89
C LEU A 206 -30.43 7.08 -11.84
N THR A 207 -30.10 8.35 -12.07
CA THR A 207 -30.53 9.46 -11.19
C THR A 207 -32.05 9.56 -11.12
N ALA A 208 -32.75 9.36 -12.24
CA ALA A 208 -34.21 9.34 -12.28
C ALA A 208 -34.82 8.15 -11.52
N SER A 209 -34.21 6.96 -11.57
CA SER A 209 -34.62 5.81 -10.76
C SER A 209 -34.43 6.08 -9.27
N VAL A 210 -33.30 6.68 -8.85
CA VAL A 210 -33.09 7.04 -7.43
C VAL A 210 -34.09 8.08 -6.95
N ARG A 211 -34.47 9.05 -7.79
CA ARG A 211 -35.55 9.99 -7.49
C ARG A 211 -36.87 9.27 -7.16
N GLU A 212 -37.23 8.23 -7.88
CA GLU A 212 -38.43 7.44 -7.58
C GLU A 212 -38.32 6.78 -6.20
N GLY A 213 -37.16 6.21 -5.86
CA GLY A 213 -36.91 5.63 -4.54
C GLY A 213 -36.97 6.65 -3.41
N ILE A 214 -36.44 7.86 -3.63
CA ILE A 214 -36.56 8.99 -2.69
C ILE A 214 -38.03 9.35 -2.47
N ARG A 215 -38.85 9.37 -3.53
CA ARG A 215 -40.29 9.66 -3.40
C ARG A 215 -41.05 8.58 -2.64
N ILE A 216 -40.68 7.31 -2.79
CA ILE A 216 -41.31 6.21 -2.05
C ILE A 216 -40.94 6.29 -0.56
N LEU A 217 -39.65 6.53 -0.26
CA LEU A 217 -39.14 6.42 1.11
C LEU A 217 -39.15 7.73 1.92
N LEU A 218 -39.12 8.88 1.28
CA LEU A 218 -38.92 10.19 1.92
C LEU A 218 -40.07 11.18 1.65
N ASN A 219 -41.20 10.72 1.12
CA ASN A 219 -42.39 11.54 0.93
C ASN A 219 -43.56 11.03 1.77
N ASP A 220 -43.84 11.73 2.86
CA ASP A 220 -44.88 11.40 3.85
C ASP A 220 -44.66 10.04 4.53
N SER A 221 -43.40 9.64 4.69
CA SER A 221 -43.04 8.40 5.37
C SER A 221 -42.98 8.57 6.88
N ASP A 222 -43.58 7.62 7.61
CA ASP A 222 -43.43 7.48 9.06
C ASP A 222 -42.07 6.83 9.36
N MET A 223 -41.14 7.65 9.83
CA MET A 223 -39.81 7.23 10.24
C MET A 223 -39.82 6.94 11.74
N VAL A 224 -40.43 5.82 12.12
CA VAL A 224 -40.62 5.45 13.53
C VAL A 224 -39.27 5.48 14.30
N SER A 225 -39.29 6.12 15.47
CA SER A 225 -38.15 6.17 16.39
C SER A 225 -37.74 4.78 16.88
N VAL A 226 -36.44 4.53 17.03
CA VAL A 226 -35.86 3.26 17.52
C VAL A 226 -36.44 2.85 18.88
N VAL A 227 -36.82 3.81 19.73
CA VAL A 227 -37.35 3.56 21.08
C VAL A 227 -38.74 2.91 21.08
N THR A 228 -39.50 3.07 20.00
CA THR A 228 -40.91 2.62 19.89
C THR A 228 -41.11 1.44 18.95
N ARG A 229 -40.03 0.81 18.45
CA ARG A 229 -40.09 0.04 17.20
C ARG A 229 -40.11 -1.48 17.38
N GLY A 230 -41.19 -2.11 16.93
CA GLY A 230 -41.16 -3.48 16.41
C GLY A 230 -40.98 -3.48 14.88
N ASP A 231 -40.37 -4.55 14.35
CA ASP A 231 -40.26 -5.10 12.97
C ASP A 231 -40.18 -4.18 11.73
N THR A 232 -40.07 -2.86 11.84
CA THR A 232 -39.83 -1.96 10.70
C THR A 232 -38.51 -1.22 10.91
N ALA A 233 -37.83 -0.82 9.83
CA ALA A 233 -36.44 -0.37 9.88
C ALA A 233 -36.24 1.13 9.54
N SER A 234 -35.20 1.77 10.11
CA SER A 234 -35.07 3.24 10.15
C SER A 234 -34.14 3.81 9.11
N SER A 235 -34.70 4.50 8.12
CA SER A 235 -33.94 5.20 7.09
C SER A 235 -33.04 6.32 7.64
N LEU A 236 -33.29 6.82 8.85
CA LEU A 236 -32.49 7.90 9.46
C LEU A 236 -31.62 7.45 10.65
N ILE A 237 -31.35 6.16 10.79
CA ILE A 237 -30.63 5.61 11.96
C ILE A 237 -29.26 6.27 12.21
N TRP A 238 -28.55 6.69 11.14
CA TRP A 238 -27.25 7.35 11.23
C TRP A 238 -27.30 8.84 11.67
N GLY A 239 -28.51 9.36 11.94
CA GLY A 239 -28.74 10.67 12.55
C GLY A 239 -28.91 10.63 14.07
N LEU A 240 -28.82 9.44 14.69
CA LEU A 240 -28.99 9.27 16.12
C LEU A 240 -27.70 9.56 16.90
N ASN A 241 -27.87 10.07 18.12
CA ASN A 241 -26.82 10.10 19.13
C ASN A 241 -26.75 8.76 19.90
N GLU A 242 -25.70 8.60 20.70
CA GLU A 242 -25.52 7.42 21.57
C GLU A 242 -26.70 7.20 22.52
N ASP A 243 -27.41 8.28 22.89
CA ASP A 243 -28.63 8.26 23.71
C ASP A 243 -29.89 7.79 22.94
N GLY A 244 -29.79 7.49 21.65
CA GLY A 244 -30.93 7.08 20.80
C GLY A 244 -31.87 8.21 20.38
N LEU A 245 -31.47 9.47 20.58
CA LEU A 245 -32.20 10.66 20.14
C LEU A 245 -31.64 11.21 18.83
N TYR A 246 -32.50 11.72 17.95
CA TYR A 246 -32.10 12.38 16.70
C TYR A 246 -31.34 13.68 16.99
N ASP A 247 -30.17 13.84 16.38
CA ASP A 247 -29.40 15.06 16.45
C ASP A 247 -29.61 15.90 15.17
N PRO A 248 -30.21 17.10 15.27
CA PRO A 248 -30.36 17.99 14.13
C PRO A 248 -29.04 18.33 13.42
N ALA A 249 -27.91 18.26 14.12
CA ALA A 249 -26.59 18.46 13.53
C ALA A 249 -26.12 17.28 12.67
N LYS A 250 -26.68 16.08 12.88
CA LYS A 250 -26.37 14.85 12.13
C LYS A 250 -27.45 14.47 11.12
N THR A 251 -28.52 15.26 11.00
CA THR A 251 -29.59 15.03 10.02
C THR A 251 -29.07 14.88 8.58
N TRP A 252 -28.06 15.66 8.21
CA TRP A 252 -27.45 15.57 6.89
C TRP A 252 -26.80 14.20 6.64
N ASN A 253 -26.20 13.59 7.67
CA ASN A 253 -25.55 12.28 7.59
C ASN A 253 -26.61 11.19 7.41
N ALA A 254 -27.71 11.29 8.16
CA ALA A 254 -28.85 10.38 8.05
C ALA A 254 -29.45 10.38 6.64
N LEU A 255 -29.72 11.57 6.09
CA LEU A 255 -30.27 11.73 4.75
C LEU A 255 -29.30 11.28 3.65
N SER A 256 -28.04 11.67 3.75
CA SER A 256 -27.02 11.26 2.77
C SER A 256 -26.86 9.74 2.76
N GLY A 257 -26.86 9.11 3.94
CA GLY A 257 -26.83 7.66 4.04
C GLY A 257 -28.09 7.00 3.49
N ALA A 258 -29.29 7.49 3.81
CA ALA A 258 -30.53 6.94 3.26
C ALA A 258 -30.51 6.94 1.72
N VAL A 259 -30.13 8.08 1.11
CA VAL A 259 -30.02 8.19 -0.34
C VAL A 259 -28.88 7.35 -0.91
N ALA A 260 -27.77 7.18 -0.18
CA ALA A 260 -26.71 6.27 -0.58
C ALA A 260 -27.18 4.81 -0.64
N VAL A 261 -27.97 4.38 0.36
CA VAL A 261 -28.56 3.03 0.38
C VAL A 261 -29.55 2.85 -0.77
N ILE A 262 -30.42 3.83 -1.04
CA ILE A 262 -31.30 3.81 -2.23
C ILE A 262 -30.48 3.74 -3.53
N SER A 263 -29.37 4.47 -3.60
CA SER A 263 -28.49 4.49 -4.78
C SER A 263 -27.84 3.14 -5.01
N HIS A 264 -27.34 2.49 -3.95
CA HIS A 264 -26.84 1.11 -4.02
C HIS A 264 -27.92 0.14 -4.45
N TYR A 265 -29.12 0.24 -3.90
CA TYR A 265 -30.23 -0.61 -4.29
C TYR A 265 -30.50 -0.54 -5.80
N VAL A 266 -30.52 0.66 -6.37
CA VAL A 266 -30.68 0.88 -7.83
C VAL A 266 -29.50 0.29 -8.60
N LEU A 267 -28.27 0.49 -8.13
CA LEU A 267 -27.08 -0.03 -8.79
C LEU A 267 -26.99 -1.57 -8.75
N ASP A 268 -27.58 -2.20 -7.72
CA ASP A 268 -27.65 -3.65 -7.58
C ASP A 268 -28.67 -4.29 -8.54
N GLN A 269 -29.57 -3.51 -9.16
CA GLN A 269 -30.52 -3.99 -10.17
C GLN A 269 -29.91 -4.11 -11.57
N ASN A 270 -28.58 -4.12 -11.67
CA ASN A 270 -27.89 -4.19 -12.95
C ASN A 270 -28.11 -5.54 -13.67
N ASP A 271 -28.08 -5.49 -15.00
CA ASP A 271 -28.40 -6.62 -15.88
C ASP A 271 -27.35 -7.75 -15.82
N ASN A 272 -26.16 -7.49 -15.29
CA ASN A 272 -25.05 -8.44 -15.14
C ASN A 272 -24.64 -9.18 -16.44
N THR A 273 -24.92 -8.61 -17.63
CA THR A 273 -24.70 -9.31 -18.91
C THR A 273 -23.28 -9.17 -19.44
N GLU A 274 -22.63 -8.02 -19.25
CA GLU A 274 -21.27 -7.80 -19.73
C GLU A 274 -20.25 -8.31 -18.72
N SER A 275 -19.13 -8.82 -19.25
CA SER A 275 -18.00 -9.26 -18.44
C SER A 275 -16.71 -8.59 -18.86
N SER A 276 -15.92 -8.22 -17.87
CA SER A 276 -14.57 -7.69 -18.04
C SER A 276 -13.56 -8.53 -17.25
N VAL A 277 -12.28 -8.15 -17.32
CA VAL A 277 -11.21 -8.70 -16.51
C VAL A 277 -10.90 -7.69 -15.40
N CYS A 278 -11.11 -8.08 -14.14
CA CYS A 278 -10.79 -7.28 -12.97
C CYS A 278 -9.52 -7.78 -12.29
N GLU A 279 -8.78 -6.86 -11.68
CA GLU A 279 -7.60 -7.16 -10.88
C GLU A 279 -8.01 -7.50 -9.45
N PHE A 280 -7.57 -8.66 -8.97
CA PHE A 280 -7.75 -9.09 -7.59
C PHE A 280 -6.47 -8.91 -6.80
N ARG A 281 -6.57 -8.20 -5.68
CA ARG A 281 -5.46 -7.89 -4.77
C ARG A 281 -5.76 -8.46 -3.39
N GLY A 282 -4.73 -8.80 -2.63
CA GLY A 282 -4.88 -9.23 -1.24
C GLY A 282 -5.35 -8.07 -0.38
N LEU A 283 -6.30 -8.32 0.52
CA LEU A 283 -6.64 -7.35 1.56
C LEU A 283 -5.37 -7.03 2.37
N ALA A 284 -5.10 -5.74 2.60
CA ALA A 284 -3.95 -5.25 3.33
C ALA A 284 -3.75 -6.00 4.67
N GLY A 285 -2.86 -7.01 4.66
CA GLY A 285 -2.69 -7.92 5.80
C GLY A 285 -1.30 -8.55 5.91
N TRP A 286 -0.44 -8.36 4.91
CA TRP A 286 0.95 -8.81 4.92
C TRP A 286 1.83 -7.64 4.44
N GLY A 287 1.99 -6.64 5.30
CA GLY A 287 2.82 -5.48 5.01
C GLY A 287 4.29 -5.86 4.87
N LYS A 288 5.04 -5.08 4.10
CA LYS A 288 6.49 -5.13 4.12
C LYS A 288 6.96 -4.37 5.34
N ILE A 289 7.90 -4.93 6.11
CA ILE A 289 8.67 -4.13 7.05
C ILE A 289 9.59 -3.25 6.20
N ALA A 290 9.17 -2.02 5.93
CA ALA A 290 9.99 -1.05 5.24
C ALA A 290 11.03 -0.52 6.24
N SER A 291 12.31 -0.55 5.84
CA SER A 291 13.31 0.21 6.57
C SER A 291 13.03 1.70 6.33
N PRO A 292 12.98 2.55 7.37
CA PRO A 292 12.79 3.97 7.16
C PRO A 292 13.89 4.52 6.26
N LEU A 293 13.56 5.48 5.39
CA LEU A 293 14.45 5.97 4.33
C LEU A 293 15.85 6.29 4.86
N TRP A 294 15.96 6.95 6.01
CA TRP A 294 17.24 7.30 6.63
C TRP A 294 18.15 6.07 6.86
N ALA A 295 17.58 4.91 7.21
CA ALA A 295 18.34 3.69 7.42
C ALA A 295 18.87 3.14 6.09
N THR A 296 18.06 3.18 5.03
CA THR A 296 18.48 2.82 3.67
C THR A 296 19.61 3.73 3.17
N TRP A 297 19.47 5.05 3.36
CA TRP A 297 20.50 6.02 3.01
C TRP A 297 21.80 5.78 3.77
N THR A 298 21.72 5.48 5.06
CA THR A 298 22.89 5.22 5.90
C THR A 298 23.64 3.96 5.48
N VAL A 299 22.92 2.86 5.23
CA VAL A 299 23.53 1.60 4.77
C VAL A 299 24.17 1.77 3.40
N ASN A 300 23.48 2.39 2.45
CA ASN A 300 24.03 2.64 1.12
C ASN A 300 25.28 3.55 1.18
N SER A 301 25.26 4.57 2.04
CA SER A 301 26.40 5.46 2.25
C SER A 301 27.60 4.72 2.84
N LEU A 302 27.37 3.82 3.82
CA LEU A 302 28.43 3.00 4.41
C LEU A 302 29.06 2.04 3.39
N VAL A 303 28.24 1.40 2.55
CA VAL A 303 28.74 0.53 1.48
C VAL A 303 29.58 1.33 0.48
N LEU A 304 29.11 2.53 0.09
CA LEU A 304 29.82 3.38 -0.85
C LEU A 304 31.15 3.89 -0.26
N VAL A 305 31.17 4.29 1.00
CA VAL A 305 32.40 4.67 1.71
C VAL A 305 33.36 3.48 1.82
N GLY A 306 32.86 2.28 2.14
CA GLY A 306 33.66 1.06 2.18
C GLY A 306 34.29 0.74 0.83
N PHE A 307 33.53 0.86 -0.25
CA PHE A 307 34.03 0.68 -1.61
C PHE A 307 35.10 1.72 -2.00
N VAL A 308 34.88 2.99 -1.65
CA VAL A 308 35.89 4.05 -1.88
C VAL A 308 37.16 3.78 -1.06
N MET A 309 37.03 3.35 0.19
CA MET A 309 38.17 2.98 1.03
C MET A 309 38.95 1.79 0.46
N GLU A 310 38.27 0.75 -0.02
CA GLU A 310 38.89 -0.38 -0.74
C GLU A 310 39.67 0.09 -1.98
N ILE A 311 39.09 0.99 -2.79
CA ILE A 311 39.78 1.57 -3.94
C ILE A 311 41.00 2.38 -3.50
N ILE A 312 40.89 3.19 -2.43
CA ILE A 312 42.03 3.95 -1.90
C ILE A 312 43.11 3.01 -1.37
N VAL A 313 42.76 1.91 -0.71
CA VAL A 313 43.74 0.91 -0.24
C VAL A 313 44.42 0.25 -1.43
N LEU A 314 43.68 -0.17 -2.46
CA LEU A 314 44.22 -0.75 -3.68
C LEU A 314 45.11 0.26 -4.43
N ALA A 315 44.69 1.51 -4.55
CA ALA A 315 45.48 2.59 -5.13
C ALA A 315 46.72 2.89 -4.29
N SER A 316 46.62 2.87 -2.96
CA SER A 316 47.77 3.05 -2.06
C SER A 316 48.75 1.89 -2.21
N TRP A 317 48.26 0.67 -2.39
CA TRP A 317 49.08 -0.48 -2.74
C TRP A 317 49.77 -0.24 -4.07
N LEU A 318 49.06 0.15 -5.11
CA LEU A 318 49.64 0.47 -6.42
C LEU A 318 50.64 1.64 -6.38
N VAL A 319 50.49 2.59 -5.46
CA VAL A 319 51.43 3.73 -5.28
C VAL A 319 52.65 3.33 -4.46
N VAL A 320 52.48 2.57 -3.38
CA VAL A 320 53.58 2.00 -2.57
C VAL A 320 54.39 0.99 -3.38
N VAL A 321 53.71 0.24 -4.23
CA VAL A 321 54.27 -0.78 -5.11
C VAL A 321 54.70 -0.16 -6.45
N GLY A 322 54.24 1.07 -6.74
CA GLY A 322 54.49 1.85 -7.95
C GLY A 322 55.96 2.20 -8.15
N GLY A 323 56.67 1.29 -8.83
CA GLY A 323 57.96 1.55 -9.46
C GLY A 323 59.18 1.01 -8.71
N GLY A 324 59.03 -0.01 -7.86
CA GLY A 324 60.15 -0.59 -7.12
C GLY A 324 60.48 -2.04 -7.51
N GLU A 325 61.74 -2.41 -7.27
CA GLU A 325 62.37 -3.75 -7.43
C GLU A 325 61.54 -4.93 -6.88
N HIS A 326 60.53 -4.67 -6.05
CA HIS A 326 59.66 -5.66 -5.43
C HIS A 326 58.59 -6.23 -6.37
N ILE A 327 58.06 -5.47 -7.34
CA ILE A 327 57.11 -6.03 -8.34
C ILE A 327 57.83 -7.03 -9.25
N ASP A 328 58.98 -6.64 -9.78
CA ASP A 328 59.78 -7.51 -10.67
C ASP A 328 60.18 -8.81 -9.96
N ARG A 329 60.43 -8.74 -8.65
CA ARG A 329 60.69 -9.92 -7.80
C ARG A 329 59.43 -10.78 -7.59
N CYS A 330 58.25 -10.19 -7.40
CA CYS A 330 57.00 -10.94 -7.28
C CYS A 330 56.59 -11.62 -8.60
N ILE A 331 56.74 -10.94 -9.74
CA ILE A 331 56.50 -11.53 -11.07
C ILE A 331 57.53 -12.64 -11.34
N ALA A 332 58.81 -12.42 -11.01
CA ALA A 332 59.85 -13.45 -11.14
C ALA A 332 59.72 -14.63 -10.16
N MET A 333 59.01 -14.47 -9.05
CA MET A 333 58.65 -15.55 -8.10
C MET A 333 57.52 -16.43 -8.63
N ILE A 334 56.59 -15.87 -9.42
CA ILE A 334 55.45 -16.62 -9.97
C ILE A 334 55.92 -17.50 -11.13
N ASP A 335 56.85 -17.02 -11.95
CA ASP A 335 57.32 -17.75 -13.15
C ASP A 335 58.27 -18.93 -12.87
N LYS A 336 58.96 -18.97 -11.72
CA LYS A 336 59.96 -20.01 -11.42
C LYS A 336 59.95 -20.47 -9.96
N PRO A 337 59.44 -21.68 -9.64
CA PRO A 337 59.27 -22.15 -8.25
C PRO A 337 60.60 -22.25 -7.46
N LEU A 338 61.72 -22.47 -8.15
CA LEU A 338 63.05 -22.51 -7.52
C LEU A 338 63.58 -21.13 -7.10
N ARG A 339 63.17 -20.05 -7.80
CA ARG A 339 63.52 -18.67 -7.40
C ARG A 339 62.67 -18.22 -6.22
N THR A 340 61.42 -18.68 -6.14
CA THR A 340 60.53 -18.46 -5.00
C THR A 340 61.15 -18.96 -3.70
N ILE A 341 61.74 -20.16 -3.71
CA ILE A 341 62.43 -20.74 -2.53
C ILE A 341 63.65 -19.90 -2.13
N TYR A 342 64.41 -19.37 -3.10
CA TYR A 342 65.57 -18.50 -2.83
C TYR A 342 65.16 -17.20 -2.13
N TYR A 343 64.14 -16.51 -2.67
CA TYR A 343 63.67 -15.27 -2.08
C TYR A 343 62.93 -15.47 -0.75
N MET A 344 62.20 -16.58 -0.56
CA MET A 344 61.63 -16.94 0.74
C MET A 344 62.72 -17.18 1.80
N ARG A 345 63.86 -17.79 1.41
CA ARG A 345 65.01 -18.00 2.31
C ARG A 345 65.69 -16.67 2.69
N GLU A 346 65.90 -15.77 1.72
CA GLU A 346 66.47 -14.45 1.99
C GLU A 346 65.56 -13.61 2.89
N SER A 347 64.24 -13.72 2.67
CA SER A 347 63.22 -13.07 3.50
C SER A 347 63.19 -13.65 4.92
N ALA A 348 63.31 -14.98 5.06
CA ALA A 348 63.41 -15.65 6.36
C ALA A 348 64.67 -15.21 7.14
N GLY A 349 65.83 -15.08 6.46
CA GLY A 349 67.06 -14.57 7.10
C GLY A 349 66.96 -13.12 7.58
N ARG A 350 66.20 -12.27 6.87
CA ARG A 350 65.96 -10.87 7.27
C ARG A 350 64.87 -10.72 8.34
N LEU A 351 63.88 -11.61 8.37
CA LEU A 351 62.86 -11.67 9.42
C LEU A 351 63.45 -12.12 10.75
N VAL A 352 64.32 -13.13 10.72
CA VAL A 352 65.02 -13.66 11.91
C VAL A 352 65.92 -12.60 12.56
N THR A 353 66.63 -11.79 11.77
CA THR A 353 67.53 -10.75 12.30
C THR A 353 66.81 -9.56 12.95
N LYS A 354 65.49 -9.40 12.76
CA LYS A 354 64.69 -8.31 13.37
C LYS A 354 63.94 -8.73 14.64
N ILE A 355 63.84 -10.03 14.95
CA ILE A 355 63.20 -10.50 16.17
C ILE A 355 64.25 -10.46 17.29
N ARG A 356 64.31 -9.33 18.01
CA ARG A 356 65.10 -9.25 19.25
C ARG A 356 64.44 -10.12 20.33
N GLY A 357 64.89 -11.36 20.46
CA GLY A 357 64.55 -12.25 21.56
C GLY A 357 65.50 -13.45 21.59
N LYS A 358 66.14 -13.71 22.73
CA LYS A 358 66.98 -14.90 22.93
C LYS A 358 66.06 -16.12 23.06
N ASP A 359 65.60 -16.65 21.94
CA ASP A 359 64.81 -17.88 21.91
C ASP A 359 65.66 -19.08 21.45
N ILE A 360 65.52 -20.22 22.12
CA ILE A 360 66.32 -21.44 21.89
C ILE A 360 66.09 -21.99 20.47
N GLY A 361 64.93 -21.71 19.88
CA GLY A 361 64.60 -22.03 18.49
C GLY A 361 65.48 -21.30 17.48
N ASP A 362 65.96 -20.10 17.82
CA ASP A 362 66.74 -19.26 16.91
C ASP A 362 68.19 -19.75 16.81
N ILE A 363 68.76 -20.19 17.94
CA ILE A 363 70.09 -20.84 17.98
C ILE A 363 70.04 -22.19 17.24
N SER A 364 68.98 -22.97 17.43
CA SER A 364 68.75 -24.24 16.72
C SER A 364 68.64 -24.05 15.20
N LEU A 365 67.86 -23.05 14.78
CA LEU A 365 67.67 -22.73 13.36
C LEU A 365 68.94 -22.14 12.74
N HIS A 366 69.66 -21.27 13.44
CA HIS A 366 70.96 -20.76 12.99
C HIS A 366 71.97 -21.89 12.85
N GLN A 367 72.09 -22.79 13.84
CA GLN A 367 72.97 -23.95 13.77
C GLN A 367 72.55 -24.93 12.66
N HIS A 368 71.26 -25.08 12.39
CA HIS A 368 70.76 -25.91 11.29
C HIS A 368 71.12 -25.29 9.93
N LEU A 369 70.92 -23.98 9.77
CA LEU A 369 71.26 -23.26 8.54
C LEU A 369 72.77 -23.15 8.30
N GLU A 370 73.58 -23.10 9.36
CA GLU A 370 75.04 -23.06 9.31
C GLU A 370 75.65 -24.44 8.94
N LYS A 371 75.00 -25.54 9.34
CA LYS A 371 75.39 -26.92 8.99
C LYS A 371 74.98 -27.33 7.57
N VAL A 372 73.96 -26.71 6.99
CA VAL A 372 73.52 -27.00 5.61
C VAL A 372 74.37 -26.20 4.62
N LYS A 373 75.54 -26.73 4.28
CA LYS A 373 76.38 -26.20 3.19
C LYS A 373 75.84 -26.67 1.84
N VAL A 374 75.29 -25.75 1.06
CA VAL A 374 74.92 -25.98 -0.34
C VAL A 374 76.10 -25.57 -1.21
N ARG A 375 76.72 -26.52 -1.93
CA ARG A 375 77.73 -26.21 -2.96
C ARG A 375 77.03 -25.68 -4.20
N PHE A 376 77.55 -24.56 -4.74
CA PHE A 376 77.14 -24.02 -6.03
C PHE A 376 78.13 -24.46 -7.12
N GLY A 377 77.59 -24.68 -8.32
CA GLY A 377 78.13 -25.57 -9.36
C GLY A 377 79.58 -25.38 -9.81
N GLU A 378 80.19 -26.48 -10.21
CA GLU A 378 81.41 -26.52 -11.01
C GLU A 378 81.12 -26.02 -12.43
N ASP A 379 81.96 -25.12 -12.94
CA ASP A 379 82.04 -24.83 -14.37
C ASP A 379 82.88 -25.93 -15.05
N LYS A 380 82.64 -26.20 -16.34
CA LYS A 380 83.47 -27.15 -17.13
C LYS A 380 84.94 -26.74 -17.20
N ARG A 381 85.27 -25.47 -16.87
CA ARG A 381 86.63 -24.92 -16.90
C ARG A 381 87.46 -25.16 -15.64
N THR A 382 86.88 -25.59 -14.51
CA THR A 382 87.59 -25.67 -13.21
C THR A 382 87.96 -27.10 -12.79
N ARG A 383 88.00 -28.06 -13.73
CA ARG A 383 88.13 -29.51 -13.44
C ARG A 383 89.55 -29.97 -13.03
N GLY A 384 90.41 -29.07 -12.55
CA GLY A 384 91.80 -29.38 -12.23
C GLY A 384 92.47 -28.50 -11.15
N GLU A 385 91.73 -27.63 -10.47
CA GLU A 385 92.29 -26.85 -9.34
C GLU A 385 92.03 -27.50 -7.98
N GLU A 386 92.90 -27.22 -7.00
CA GLU A 386 92.84 -27.81 -5.67
C GLU A 386 91.58 -27.42 -4.89
N VAL A 387 91.10 -28.36 -4.07
CA VAL A 387 89.84 -28.27 -3.34
C VAL A 387 89.92 -27.19 -2.26
N GLY A 388 89.35 -26.01 -2.52
CA GLY A 388 89.23 -24.94 -1.52
C GLY A 388 88.93 -23.54 -2.05
N THR A 389 89.11 -23.29 -3.34
CA THR A 389 88.88 -21.97 -3.94
C THR A 389 87.40 -21.77 -4.28
N LEU A 390 86.77 -20.72 -3.71
CA LEU A 390 85.37 -20.38 -3.94
C LEU A 390 85.30 -19.00 -4.59
N ILE A 391 84.98 -18.95 -5.88
CA ILE A 391 84.70 -17.69 -6.58
C ILE A 391 83.18 -17.63 -6.78
N LEU A 392 82.52 -16.68 -6.10
CA LEU A 392 81.09 -16.45 -6.22
C LEU A 392 80.82 -15.71 -7.54
N ALA A 393 80.18 -16.38 -8.50
CA ALA A 393 79.72 -15.76 -9.74
C ALA A 393 78.26 -15.30 -9.64
N GLU A 394 77.90 -14.32 -10.46
CA GLU A 394 76.55 -13.74 -10.51
C GLU A 394 75.44 -14.75 -10.86
N PRO A 395 74.21 -14.56 -10.36
CA PRO A 395 73.15 -15.57 -10.36
C PRO A 395 72.66 -16.02 -11.75
N SER A 396 73.00 -15.28 -12.81
CA SER A 396 72.55 -15.55 -14.18
C SER A 396 73.21 -16.77 -14.83
N ARG A 397 74.31 -17.30 -14.26
CA ARG A 397 75.16 -18.32 -14.89
C ARG A 397 75.11 -19.71 -14.25
N VAL A 398 74.22 -19.95 -13.28
CA VAL A 398 74.12 -21.23 -12.58
C VAL A 398 73.15 -22.17 -13.31
N VAL A 399 73.67 -23.27 -13.88
CA VAL A 399 72.87 -24.17 -14.75
C VAL A 399 72.33 -25.41 -14.02
N LYS A 400 72.93 -25.85 -12.90
CA LYS A 400 72.40 -27.00 -12.13
C LYS A 400 72.87 -27.01 -10.68
N ALA A 401 72.02 -27.49 -9.78
CA ALA A 401 72.37 -27.83 -8.40
C ALA A 401 72.22 -29.34 -8.19
N SER A 402 73.17 -29.99 -7.52
CA SER A 402 73.03 -31.38 -7.09
C SER A 402 73.19 -31.48 -5.57
N ARG A 403 72.41 -32.39 -4.96
CA ARG A 403 72.49 -32.71 -3.54
C ARG A 403 73.32 -33.98 -3.41
N HIS A 404 74.47 -33.91 -2.76
CA HIS A 404 75.14 -35.12 -2.25
C HIS A 404 75.07 -35.13 -0.73
N ARG A 405 74.40 -36.15 -0.22
CA ARG A 405 74.38 -36.49 1.20
C ARG A 405 75.65 -37.33 1.42
N LYS A 406 76.65 -36.80 2.13
CA LYS A 406 77.66 -37.69 2.73
C LYS A 406 76.97 -38.39 3.89
N LEU A 407 76.80 -39.70 3.77
CA LEU A 407 76.57 -40.56 4.92
C LEU A 407 77.91 -40.65 5.66
N VAL A 408 77.93 -40.18 6.90
CA VAL A 408 78.86 -40.62 7.93
C VAL A 408 78.00 -41.17 9.05
#